data_AF-A0A6L2PPT1-F1
#
_entry.id   AF-A0A6L2PPT1-F1
#
_cell.length_a   1.000
_cell.length_b   1.000
_cell.length_c   1.000
_cell.angle_alpha   90.00
_cell.angle_beta   90.00
_cell.angle_gamma   90.00
#
_symmetry.space_group_name_H-M   'P 1'
#
loop_
_entity.id
_entity.type
_entity.pdbx_description
1 polymer ?
#
loop_
_entity_poly.entity_id
_entity_poly.type
_entity_poly.pdbx_seq_one_letter_code
_entity_poly.pdbx_strand_id
1 'polypeptide(L)'
;SYLLNVTFTYGEEELEFDKRGDPPGRYNIMNFQQLPNGSYDYIRVGDWNNGTLTMQDDELQWPNSGERVDSVCSRPYVNVQTLPTACDEIAAEFVQWSDTQAIVSIAFSCLGFLSTAVAGAVFVRYNDTPVVKSSTRELSYLILAGMTLSHAATFPILAKPSWLSCGLSRLLPGLSFAMIYASLLTKTNRIARILAGSKKRFPTRKARFMSAAAQ
;
A
#
# COMPACT_ATOMS: atom_id res chain seq x y z
N SER A 1 22.52 17.38 62.18
CA SER A 1 22.39 16.11 61.44
C SER A 1 21.96 14.91 62.28
N TYR A 2 21.90 14.96 63.62
CA TYR A 2 21.50 13.80 64.43
C TYR A 2 19.97 13.59 64.49
N LEU A 3 19.19 14.67 64.41
CA LEU A 3 17.72 14.64 64.54
C LEU A 3 16.97 14.11 63.29
N LEU A 4 17.66 13.91 62.15
CA LEU A 4 17.06 13.41 60.92
C LEU A 4 17.18 11.88 60.76
N ASN A 5 17.95 11.21 61.62
CA ASN A 5 18.16 9.76 61.59
C ASN A 5 17.87 9.18 62.98
N VAL A 6 16.62 9.35 63.40
CA VAL A 6 16.09 8.85 64.67
C VAL A 6 14.82 8.07 64.42
N THR A 7 14.69 6.97 65.13
CA THR A 7 13.46 6.18 65.20
C THR A 7 13.16 6.00 66.68
N PHE A 8 11.96 6.39 67.09
CA PHE A 8 11.55 6.27 68.48
C PHE A 8 10.05 5.99 68.57
N THR A 9 9.65 5.29 69.61
CA THR A 9 8.25 4.96 69.87
C THR A 9 7.61 6.04 70.73
N TYR A 10 6.47 6.56 70.32
CA TYR A 10 5.63 7.46 71.10
C TYR A 10 4.23 6.86 71.21
N GLY A 11 3.86 6.39 72.41
CA GLY A 11 2.65 5.58 72.59
C GLY A 11 2.80 4.19 71.97
N GLU A 12 1.81 3.76 71.19
CA GLU A 12 1.84 2.50 70.42
C GLU A 12 2.39 2.69 68.99
N GLU A 13 2.91 3.87 68.66
CA GLU A 13 3.35 4.21 67.32
C GLU A 13 4.87 4.37 67.24
N GLU A 14 5.45 3.88 66.15
CA GLU A 14 6.85 4.12 65.79
C GLU A 14 6.94 5.33 64.85
N LEU A 15 7.76 6.31 65.22
CA LEU A 15 7.98 7.53 64.46
C LEU A 15 9.37 7.51 63.84
N GLU A 16 9.43 7.81 62.55
CA GLU A 16 10.64 8.01 61.76
C GLU A 16 10.50 9.27 60.89
N PHE A 17 11.60 9.75 60.33
CA PHE A 17 11.61 10.91 59.44
C PHE A 17 12.26 10.56 58.11
N ASP A 18 11.69 11.08 57.02
CA ASP A 18 12.28 10.95 55.69
C ASP A 18 13.55 11.81 55.55
N LYS A 19 14.23 11.71 54.40
CA LYS A 19 15.45 12.49 54.12
C LYS A 19 15.24 14.02 54.11
N ARG A 20 13.98 14.48 54.03
CA ARG A 20 13.58 15.90 54.08
C ARG A 20 13.13 16.32 55.48
N GLY A 21 13.01 15.38 56.42
CA GLY A 21 12.58 15.63 57.79
C GLY A 21 11.07 15.50 57.99
N ASP A 22 10.34 14.91 57.05
CA ASP A 22 8.89 14.72 57.15
C ASP A 22 8.57 13.35 57.78
N PRO A 23 7.68 13.27 58.79
CA PRO A 23 7.22 12.00 59.33
C PRO A 23 6.26 11.28 58.38
N PRO A 24 6.09 9.94 58.50
CA PRO A 24 5.13 9.20 57.69
C PRO A 24 3.72 9.71 57.98
N GLY A 25 2.99 10.11 56.93
CA GLY A 25 1.64 10.60 57.07
C GLY A 25 0.68 9.50 57.53
N ARG A 26 -0.24 9.88 58.42
CA ARG A 26 -1.37 9.06 58.87
C ARG A 26 -2.60 9.93 58.94
N TYR A 27 -3.71 9.47 58.37
CA TYR A 27 -4.94 10.25 58.29
C TYR A 27 -6.14 9.37 58.55
N ASN A 28 -7.12 9.91 59.29
CA ASN A 28 -8.45 9.33 59.37
C ASN A 28 -9.30 9.90 58.24
N ILE A 29 -10.08 9.04 57.61
CA ILE A 29 -11.01 9.42 56.54
C ILE A 29 -12.38 9.50 57.15
N MET A 30 -13.03 10.65 56.99
CA MET A 30 -14.33 10.96 57.56
C MET A 30 -15.35 11.15 56.46
N ASN A 31 -16.59 10.70 56.68
CA ASN A 31 -17.73 10.98 55.82
C ASN A 31 -18.77 11.76 56.62
N PHE A 32 -19.35 12.81 56.02
CA PHE A 32 -20.37 13.63 56.65
C PHE A 32 -21.75 13.03 56.38
N GLN A 33 -22.40 12.52 57.41
CA GLN A 33 -23.55 11.63 57.30
C GLN A 33 -24.73 12.15 58.14
N GLN A 34 -25.96 11.79 57.75
CA GLN A 34 -27.15 12.10 58.54
C GLN A 34 -27.46 10.94 59.48
N LEU A 35 -27.48 11.22 60.78
CA LEU A 35 -27.81 10.26 61.81
C LEU A 35 -29.32 9.96 61.83
N PRO A 36 -29.75 8.82 62.39
CA PRO A 36 -31.17 8.47 62.54
C PRO A 36 -32.01 9.54 63.25
N ASN A 37 -31.36 10.36 64.08
CA ASN A 37 -31.98 11.44 64.86
C ASN A 37 -32.24 12.71 64.04
N GLY A 38 -31.91 12.71 62.73
CA GLY A 38 -32.06 13.84 61.82
C GLY A 38 -30.90 14.85 61.83
N SER A 39 -29.98 14.75 62.81
CA SER A 39 -28.74 15.54 62.90
C SER A 39 -27.68 15.03 61.92
N TYR A 40 -26.65 15.85 61.67
CA TYR A 40 -25.49 15.46 60.88
C TYR A 40 -24.23 15.35 61.74
N ASP A 41 -23.33 14.42 61.39
CA ASP A 41 -22.03 14.28 62.05
C ASP A 41 -20.98 13.68 61.08
N TYR A 42 -19.71 13.79 61.47
CA TYR A 42 -18.59 13.15 60.79
C TYR A 42 -18.35 11.75 61.36
N ILE A 43 -18.61 10.73 60.56
CA ILE A 43 -18.32 9.34 60.89
C ILE A 43 -17.01 8.94 60.24
N ARG A 44 -16.10 8.31 61.00
CA ARG A 44 -14.85 7.79 60.47
C ARG A 44 -15.15 6.57 59.61
N VAL A 45 -14.72 6.57 58.36
CA VAL A 45 -14.99 5.51 57.37
C VAL A 45 -13.72 4.87 56.80
N GLY A 46 -12.55 5.20 57.35
CA GLY A 46 -11.28 4.62 56.91
C GLY A 46 -10.05 5.26 57.52
N ASP A 47 -8.89 4.74 57.18
CA ASP A 47 -7.58 5.35 57.41
C ASP A 47 -6.68 5.27 56.19
N TRP A 48 -5.75 6.21 56.16
CA TRP A 48 -4.60 6.15 55.29
C TRP A 48 -3.35 6.10 56.15
N ASN A 49 -2.53 5.08 55.94
CA ASN A 49 -1.30 4.83 56.68
C ASN A 49 -0.18 4.50 55.71
N ASN A 50 0.77 5.45 55.54
CA ASN A 50 2.00 5.28 54.77
C ASN A 50 1.82 4.56 53.42
N GLY A 51 0.90 5.07 52.59
CA GLY A 51 0.61 4.54 51.25
C GLY A 51 -0.45 3.44 51.20
N THR A 52 -0.87 2.90 52.34
CA THR A 52 -1.97 1.94 52.42
C THR A 52 -3.27 2.66 52.78
N LEU A 53 -4.28 2.54 51.92
CA LEU A 53 -5.62 3.05 52.13
C LEU A 53 -6.53 1.90 52.60
N THR A 54 -7.16 2.06 53.76
CA THR A 54 -8.20 1.17 54.27
C THR A 54 -9.51 1.94 54.33
N MET A 55 -10.53 1.42 53.65
CA MET A 55 -11.87 2.01 53.63
C MET A 55 -12.87 0.99 54.16
N GLN A 56 -13.86 1.48 54.88
CA GLN A 56 -14.97 0.71 55.43
C GLN A 56 -16.21 1.05 54.60
N ASP A 57 -16.37 0.37 53.47
CA ASP A 57 -17.42 0.68 52.51
C ASP A 57 -18.84 0.50 53.09
N ASP A 58 -19.00 -0.40 54.06
CA ASP A 58 -20.26 -0.64 54.77
C ASP A 58 -20.71 0.56 55.64
N GLU A 59 -19.78 1.42 56.07
CA GLU A 59 -20.07 2.61 56.86
C GLU A 59 -20.30 3.86 56.00
N LEU A 60 -20.14 3.77 54.67
CA LEU A 60 -20.36 4.90 53.77
C LEU A 60 -21.85 5.10 53.47
N GLN A 61 -22.39 6.25 53.91
CA GLN A 61 -23.71 6.69 53.49
C GLN A 61 -23.63 7.56 52.22
N TRP A 62 -24.37 7.15 51.19
CA TRP A 62 -24.57 7.90 49.94
C TRP A 62 -25.98 8.51 49.87
N PRO A 63 -26.15 9.71 49.29
CA PRO A 63 -27.44 10.41 49.28
C PRO A 63 -28.54 9.76 48.43
N ASN A 64 -28.19 8.97 47.39
CA ASN A 64 -29.14 8.31 46.49
C ASN A 64 -28.90 6.79 46.48
N SER A 65 -29.76 6.03 47.17
CA SER A 65 -29.87 4.56 47.10
C SER A 65 -28.60 3.74 47.43
N GLY A 66 -27.59 4.35 48.06
CA GLY A 66 -26.39 3.64 48.52
C GLY A 66 -25.33 3.37 47.43
N GLU A 67 -25.49 3.90 46.22
CA GLU A 67 -24.53 3.67 45.13
C GLU A 67 -23.50 4.81 45.04
N ARG A 68 -22.24 4.44 44.91
CA ARG A 68 -21.13 5.38 44.67
C ARG A 68 -21.32 6.05 43.31
N VAL A 69 -21.21 7.38 43.28
CA VAL A 69 -21.26 8.15 42.02
C VAL A 69 -19.87 8.23 41.41
N ASP A 70 -19.71 7.70 40.20
CA ASP A 70 -18.47 7.82 39.44
C ASP A 70 -18.41 9.15 38.69
N SER A 71 -17.40 9.97 38.99
CA SER A 71 -17.10 11.22 38.27
C SER A 71 -16.29 10.95 37.00
N VAL A 72 -16.94 10.35 35.99
CA VAL A 72 -16.31 10.07 34.68
C VAL A 72 -16.88 10.96 33.57
N CYS A 73 -16.00 11.54 32.74
CA CYS A 73 -16.38 12.37 31.59
C CYS A 73 -16.96 11.51 30.44
N SER A 74 -16.46 10.30 30.27
CA SER A 74 -16.96 9.34 29.29
C SER A 74 -16.70 7.93 29.82
N ARG A 75 -17.68 7.04 29.65
CA ARG A 75 -17.48 5.62 29.98
C ARG A 75 -16.61 4.97 28.90
N PRO A 76 -15.70 4.04 29.25
CA PRO A 76 -14.94 3.30 28.26
C PRO A 76 -15.90 2.52 27.37
N TYR A 77 -15.96 2.89 26.09
CA TYR A 77 -16.74 2.16 25.10
C TYR A 77 -15.84 1.10 24.46
N VAL A 78 -15.89 -0.12 25.00
CA VAL A 78 -15.25 -1.28 24.38
C VAL A 78 -16.33 -2.06 23.66
N ASN A 79 -16.36 -1.95 22.33
CA ASN A 79 -17.18 -2.83 21.53
C ASN A 79 -16.41 -4.14 21.29
N VAL A 80 -16.74 -5.16 22.08
CA VAL A 80 -16.12 -6.49 22.00
C VAL A 80 -16.32 -7.12 20.62
N GLN A 81 -17.38 -6.76 19.88
CA GLN A 81 -17.59 -7.24 18.51
C GLN A 81 -16.61 -6.64 17.49
N THR A 82 -16.06 -5.44 17.73
CA THR A 82 -15.16 -4.77 16.77
C THR A 82 -13.72 -4.78 17.22
N LEU A 83 -13.37 -5.57 18.23
CA LEU A 83 -12.00 -5.68 18.69
C LEU A 83 -11.22 -6.53 17.67
N PRO A 84 -10.16 -5.98 17.02
CA PRO A 84 -9.34 -6.78 16.12
C PRO A 84 -8.53 -7.78 16.95
N THR A 85 -8.89 -9.06 16.88
CA THR A 85 -8.23 -10.13 17.64
C THR A 85 -7.20 -10.91 16.83
N ALA A 86 -7.27 -10.85 15.50
CA ALA A 86 -6.41 -11.61 14.59
C ALA A 86 -6.22 -10.87 13.25
N CYS A 87 -5.14 -11.23 12.55
CA CYS A 87 -4.87 -10.80 11.19
C CYS A 87 -4.98 -12.01 10.26
N ASP A 88 -5.84 -11.93 9.25
CA ASP A 88 -5.97 -12.96 8.21
C ASP A 88 -5.22 -12.54 6.94
N GLU A 89 -4.57 -13.50 6.27
CA GLU A 89 -3.92 -13.24 4.98
C GLU A 89 -4.97 -13.01 3.89
N ILE A 90 -4.83 -11.91 3.16
CA ILE A 90 -5.69 -11.59 2.02
C ILE A 90 -5.27 -12.46 0.84
N ALA A 91 -6.19 -13.28 0.34
CA ALA A 91 -5.95 -14.14 -0.82
C ALA A 91 -5.65 -13.29 -2.06
N ALA A 92 -4.54 -13.60 -2.74
CA ALA A 92 -4.18 -12.93 -3.98
C ALA A 92 -5.18 -13.28 -5.09
N GLU A 93 -5.88 -12.26 -5.60
CA GLU A 93 -6.78 -12.38 -6.73
C GLU A 93 -5.98 -12.29 -8.03
N PHE A 94 -6.18 -13.26 -8.92
CA PHE A 94 -5.55 -13.31 -10.24
C PHE A 94 -6.62 -13.59 -11.29
N VAL A 95 -6.42 -13.07 -12.49
CA VAL A 95 -7.37 -13.27 -13.59
C VAL A 95 -7.47 -14.76 -13.90
N GLN A 96 -8.69 -15.28 -13.93
CA GLN A 96 -8.96 -16.64 -14.34
C GLN A 96 -9.26 -16.67 -15.84
N TRP A 97 -8.93 -17.78 -16.50
CA TRP A 97 -9.22 -17.95 -17.93
C TRP A 97 -10.73 -17.95 -18.23
N SER A 98 -11.56 -18.22 -17.21
CA SER A 98 -13.01 -18.14 -17.25
C SER A 98 -13.57 -16.72 -17.13
N ASP A 99 -12.75 -15.75 -16.70
CA ASP A 99 -13.22 -14.38 -16.53
C ASP A 99 -13.58 -13.78 -17.89
N THR A 100 -14.72 -13.08 -17.94
CA THR A 100 -15.21 -12.46 -19.17
C THR A 100 -14.18 -11.51 -19.78
N GLN A 101 -13.43 -10.79 -18.94
CA GLN A 101 -12.37 -9.88 -19.39
C GLN A 101 -11.24 -10.62 -20.09
N ALA A 102 -10.79 -11.76 -19.54
CA ALA A 102 -9.75 -12.58 -20.13
C ALA A 102 -10.19 -13.14 -21.49
N ILE A 103 -11.41 -13.66 -21.57
CA ILE A 103 -11.98 -14.22 -22.82
C ILE A 103 -12.02 -13.15 -23.92
N VAL A 104 -12.50 -11.94 -23.61
CA VAL A 104 -12.57 -10.84 -24.57
C VAL A 104 -11.17 -10.45 -25.06
N SER A 105 -10.19 -10.30 -24.17
CA SER A 105 -8.82 -9.97 -24.56
C SER A 105 -8.19 -11.05 -25.43
N ILE A 106 -8.39 -12.34 -25.11
CA ILE A 106 -7.88 -13.46 -25.92
C ILE A 106 -8.50 -13.45 -27.31
N ALA A 107 -9.82 -13.25 -27.42
CA ALA A 107 -10.51 -13.18 -28.72
C ALA A 107 -9.94 -12.08 -29.61
N PHE A 108 -9.75 -10.87 -29.07
CA PHE A 108 -9.13 -9.75 -29.80
C PHE A 108 -7.70 -10.07 -30.25
N SER A 109 -6.89 -10.68 -29.38
CA SER A 109 -5.52 -11.07 -29.74
C SER A 109 -5.47 -12.16 -30.80
N CYS A 110 -6.39 -13.14 -30.78
CA CYS A 110 -6.50 -14.15 -31.83
C CYS A 110 -6.88 -13.54 -33.18
N LEU A 111 -7.84 -12.62 -33.22
CA LEU A 111 -8.20 -11.88 -34.44
C LEU A 111 -7.05 -11.02 -34.97
N GLY A 112 -6.31 -10.37 -34.05
CA GLY A 112 -5.10 -9.62 -34.37
C GLY A 112 -4.00 -10.50 -34.96
N PHE A 113 -3.76 -11.67 -34.38
CA PHE A 113 -2.79 -12.63 -34.90
C PHE A 113 -3.18 -13.15 -36.29
N LEU A 114 -4.45 -13.50 -36.50
CA LEU A 114 -4.96 -13.95 -37.80
C LEU A 114 -4.82 -12.86 -38.86
N SER A 115 -5.21 -11.62 -38.55
CA SER A 115 -5.08 -10.51 -39.50
C SER A 115 -3.61 -10.21 -39.85
N THR A 116 -2.71 -10.25 -38.86
CA THR A 116 -1.27 -10.09 -39.07
C THR A 116 -0.68 -11.23 -39.91
N ALA A 117 -1.13 -12.47 -39.69
CA ALA A 117 -0.70 -13.64 -40.46
C ALA A 117 -1.15 -13.56 -41.93
N VAL A 118 -2.40 -13.14 -42.19
CA VAL A 118 -2.90 -12.91 -43.55
C VAL A 118 -2.10 -11.81 -44.24
N ALA A 119 -1.86 -10.69 -43.57
CA ALA A 119 -1.03 -9.61 -44.10
C ALA A 119 0.39 -10.13 -44.42
N GLY A 120 1.01 -10.86 -43.50
CA GLY A 120 2.32 -11.48 -43.71
C GLY A 120 2.35 -12.43 -44.91
N ALA A 121 1.35 -13.30 -45.04
CA ALA A 121 1.25 -14.23 -46.16
C ALA A 121 1.14 -13.50 -47.52
N VAL A 122 0.35 -12.43 -47.59
CA VAL A 122 0.27 -11.58 -48.80
C VAL A 122 1.63 -10.94 -49.10
N PHE A 123 2.32 -10.38 -48.10
CA PHE A 123 3.65 -9.79 -48.26
C PHE A 123 4.68 -10.80 -48.76
N VAL A 124 4.67 -12.03 -48.23
CA VAL A 124 5.57 -13.11 -48.67
C VAL A 124 5.22 -13.55 -50.09
N ARG A 125 3.93 -13.71 -50.42
CA ARG A 125 3.49 -14.21 -51.72
C ARG A 125 3.71 -13.22 -52.86
N TYR A 126 3.64 -11.92 -52.56
CA TYR A 126 3.84 -10.80 -53.49
C TYR A 126 5.16 -10.07 -53.23
N ASN A 127 6.17 -10.75 -52.69
CA ASN A 127 7.45 -10.17 -52.29
C ASN A 127 8.21 -9.50 -53.47
N ASP A 128 7.95 -9.95 -54.70
CA ASP A 128 8.54 -9.39 -55.93
C ASP A 128 7.80 -8.16 -56.48
N THR A 129 6.66 -7.76 -55.88
CA THR A 129 5.94 -6.57 -56.33
C THR A 129 6.77 -5.30 -56.08
N PRO A 130 6.78 -4.34 -57.03
CA PRO A 130 7.60 -3.12 -56.93
C PRO A 130 7.26 -2.26 -55.71
N VAL A 131 6.06 -2.41 -55.15
CA VAL A 131 5.63 -1.75 -53.90
C VAL A 131 6.39 -2.32 -52.69
N VAL A 132 6.51 -3.65 -52.58
CA VAL A 132 7.22 -4.31 -51.48
C VAL A 132 8.74 -4.23 -51.66
N LYS A 133 9.21 -4.12 -52.91
CA LYS A 133 10.64 -3.96 -53.24
C LYS A 133 11.13 -2.51 -53.07
N SER A 134 10.26 -1.51 -53.24
CA SER A 134 10.60 -0.09 -53.03
C SER A 134 10.58 0.30 -51.55
N SER A 135 9.68 -0.31 -50.76
CA SER A 135 9.80 -0.38 -49.30
C SER A 135 10.93 -1.35 -48.96
N THR A 136 11.83 -1.05 -48.02
CA THR A 136 12.87 -2.03 -47.65
C THR A 136 12.17 -3.25 -47.03
N ARG A 137 12.31 -4.43 -47.66
CA ARG A 137 11.60 -5.67 -47.27
C ARG A 137 11.80 -6.00 -45.80
N GLU A 138 13.05 -5.90 -45.33
CA GLU A 138 13.46 -6.10 -43.94
C GLU A 138 12.65 -5.26 -42.94
N LEU A 139 12.43 -3.97 -43.23
CA LEU A 139 11.68 -3.08 -42.33
C LEU A 139 10.20 -3.46 -42.23
N SER A 140 9.62 -4.00 -43.30
CA SER A 140 8.21 -4.40 -43.30
C SER A 140 8.03 -5.71 -42.52
N TYR A 141 8.99 -6.64 -42.62
CA TYR A 141 9.03 -7.84 -41.78
C TYR A 141 9.24 -7.50 -40.29
N LEU A 142 10.05 -6.50 -39.94
CA LEU A 142 10.21 -6.05 -38.56
C LEU A 142 8.91 -5.47 -37.96
N ILE A 143 8.11 -4.76 -38.77
CA ILE A 143 6.79 -4.26 -38.32
C ILE A 143 5.84 -5.43 -38.08
N LEU A 144 5.78 -6.40 -39.01
CA LEU A 144 4.93 -7.59 -38.87
C LEU A 144 5.36 -8.43 -37.65
N ALA A 145 6.65 -8.62 -37.44
CA ALA A 145 7.19 -9.30 -36.26
C ALA A 145 6.81 -8.56 -34.96
N GLY A 146 6.92 -7.23 -34.93
CA GLY A 146 6.44 -6.43 -33.80
C GLY A 146 4.95 -6.61 -33.52
N MET A 147 4.09 -6.55 -34.55
CA MET A 147 2.65 -6.79 -34.39
C MET A 147 2.37 -8.20 -33.84
N THR A 148 3.02 -9.24 -34.36
CA THR A 148 2.87 -10.60 -33.80
C THR A 148 3.32 -10.68 -32.34
N LEU A 149 4.40 -9.98 -31.97
CA LEU A 149 4.91 -9.96 -30.60
C LEU A 149 3.95 -9.23 -29.65
N SER A 150 3.31 -8.15 -30.09
CA SER A 150 2.28 -7.46 -29.30
C SER A 150 1.07 -8.33 -29.00
N HIS A 151 0.56 -9.06 -30.01
CA HIS A 151 -0.57 -9.98 -29.80
C HIS A 151 -0.16 -11.20 -28.95
N ALA A 152 1.09 -11.68 -29.09
CA ALA A 152 1.63 -12.73 -28.25
C ALA A 152 1.82 -12.28 -26.79
N ALA A 153 2.12 -11.00 -26.54
CA ALA A 153 2.33 -10.46 -25.19
C ALA A 153 1.05 -10.46 -24.33
N THR A 154 -0.14 -10.52 -24.93
CA THR A 154 -1.40 -10.60 -24.18
C THR A 154 -1.50 -11.88 -23.34
N PHE A 155 -0.98 -13.00 -23.84
CA PHE A 155 -1.05 -14.30 -23.15
C PHE A 155 -0.25 -14.35 -21.83
N PRO A 156 1.04 -13.95 -21.76
CA PRO A 156 1.77 -13.92 -20.49
C PRO A 156 1.23 -12.87 -19.51
N ILE A 157 0.56 -11.80 -19.99
CA ILE A 157 -0.07 -10.78 -19.11
C ILE A 157 -1.28 -11.38 -18.39
N LEU A 158 -2.06 -12.21 -19.09
CA LEU A 158 -3.23 -12.90 -18.52
C LEU A 158 -2.87 -14.22 -17.81
N ALA A 159 -1.70 -14.77 -18.07
CA ALA A 159 -1.26 -16.00 -17.42
C ALA A 159 -1.03 -15.79 -15.92
N LYS A 160 -1.26 -16.85 -15.14
CA LYS A 160 -0.99 -16.86 -13.70
C LYS A 160 0.43 -16.34 -13.42
N PRO A 161 0.62 -15.46 -12.43
CA PRO A 161 1.93 -14.89 -12.13
C PRO A 161 2.93 -16.01 -11.84
N SER A 162 3.92 -16.12 -12.73
CA SER A 162 5.08 -16.99 -12.61
C SER A 162 6.32 -16.16 -12.94
N TRP A 163 7.52 -16.65 -12.61
CA TRP A 163 8.76 -15.93 -12.91
C TRP A 163 8.93 -15.67 -14.41
N LEU A 164 8.51 -16.62 -15.26
CA LEU A 164 8.50 -16.49 -16.72
C LEU A 164 7.43 -15.52 -17.19
N SER A 165 6.18 -15.70 -16.74
CA SER A 165 5.06 -14.86 -17.15
C SER A 165 5.33 -13.40 -16.81
N CYS A 166 5.83 -13.12 -15.60
CA CYS A 166 6.17 -11.78 -15.15
C CYS A 166 7.30 -11.16 -15.98
N GLY A 167 8.37 -11.94 -16.24
CA GLY A 167 9.48 -11.50 -17.08
C GLY A 167 9.04 -11.17 -18.51
N LEU A 168 8.28 -12.07 -19.14
CA LEU A 168 7.78 -11.89 -20.51
C LEU A 168 6.79 -10.73 -20.62
N SER A 169 5.84 -10.62 -19.69
CA SER A 169 4.87 -9.51 -19.63
C SER A 169 5.53 -8.15 -19.52
N ARG A 170 6.70 -8.08 -18.89
CA ARG A 170 7.45 -6.83 -18.75
C ARG A 170 8.28 -6.49 -20.00
N LEU A 171 8.85 -7.48 -20.66
CA LEU A 171 9.78 -7.26 -21.78
C LEU A 171 9.09 -7.17 -23.14
N LEU A 172 8.10 -8.04 -23.41
CA LEU A 172 7.51 -8.18 -24.74
C LEU A 172 6.80 -6.93 -25.25
N PRO A 173 5.98 -6.20 -24.47
CA PRO A 173 5.32 -4.99 -24.95
C PRO A 173 6.34 -3.91 -25.35
N GLY A 174 7.38 -3.70 -24.53
CA GLY A 174 8.42 -2.71 -24.79
C GLY A 174 9.21 -3.03 -26.06
N LEU A 175 9.63 -4.29 -26.23
CA LEU A 175 10.32 -4.75 -27.44
C LEU A 175 9.46 -4.59 -28.69
N SER A 176 8.18 -4.96 -28.61
CA SER A 176 7.23 -4.81 -29.71
C SER A 176 7.11 -3.35 -30.18
N PHE A 177 6.81 -2.42 -29.25
CA PHE A 177 6.67 -1.00 -29.59
C PHE A 177 7.96 -0.42 -30.16
N ALA A 178 9.12 -0.82 -29.59
CA ALA A 178 10.42 -0.38 -30.09
C ALA A 178 10.65 -0.84 -31.55
N MET A 179 10.39 -2.11 -31.87
CA MET A 179 10.55 -2.64 -33.23
C MET A 179 9.64 -1.94 -34.24
N ILE A 180 8.36 -1.78 -33.90
CA ILE A 180 7.38 -1.11 -34.76
C ILE A 180 7.81 0.34 -35.00
N TYR A 181 8.07 1.09 -33.93
CA TYR A 181 8.39 2.51 -34.04
C TYR A 181 9.72 2.77 -34.74
N ALA A 182 10.77 1.99 -34.43
CA ALA A 182 12.06 2.09 -35.11
C ALA A 182 11.94 1.83 -36.62
N SER A 183 11.12 0.84 -37.01
CA SER A 183 10.90 0.49 -38.42
C SER A 183 10.10 1.56 -39.16
N LEU A 184 9.02 2.09 -38.55
CA LEU A 184 8.27 3.21 -39.12
C LEU A 184 9.15 4.45 -39.28
N LEU A 185 9.90 4.83 -38.24
CA LEU A 185 10.83 5.96 -38.29
C LEU A 185 11.87 5.80 -39.38
N THR A 186 12.42 4.60 -39.56
CA THR A 186 13.40 4.34 -40.63
C THR A 186 12.77 4.53 -42.00
N LYS A 187 11.53 4.02 -42.19
CA LYS A 187 10.79 4.14 -43.44
C LYS A 187 10.41 5.59 -43.76
N THR A 188 9.93 6.36 -42.78
CA THR A 188 9.58 7.78 -42.94
C THR A 188 10.82 8.64 -43.18
N ASN A 189 11.92 8.42 -42.44
CA ASN A 189 13.17 9.15 -42.64
C ASN A 189 13.79 8.87 -44.02
N ARG A 190 13.66 7.66 -44.57
CA ARG A 190 14.11 7.35 -45.93
C ARG A 190 13.34 8.18 -46.96
N ILE A 191 12.02 8.26 -46.85
CA ILE A 191 11.17 9.05 -47.75
C ILE A 191 11.48 10.55 -47.62
N ALA A 192 11.59 11.06 -46.39
CA ALA A 192 11.93 12.46 -46.12
C ALA A 192 13.27 12.87 -46.77
N ARG A 193 14.29 12.00 -46.72
CA ARG A 193 15.59 12.26 -47.38
C ARG A 193 15.47 12.30 -48.91
N ILE A 194 14.67 11.44 -49.52
CA ILE A 194 14.43 11.44 -50.98
C ILE A 194 13.75 12.74 -51.40
N LEU A 195 12.71 13.16 -50.68
CA LEU A 195 11.98 14.41 -50.96
C LEU A 195 12.87 15.65 -50.76
N ALA A 196 13.69 15.67 -49.70
CA ALA A 196 14.64 16.75 -49.44
C ALA A 196 15.76 16.80 -50.50
N GLY A 197 16.23 15.65 -50.99
CA GLY A 197 17.20 15.55 -52.09
C GLY A 197 16.62 16.03 -53.42
N SER A 198 15.36 15.68 -53.71
CA SER A 198 14.68 16.09 -54.95
C SER A 198 14.38 17.59 -55.04
N LYS A 199 14.33 18.31 -53.92
CA LYS A 199 14.12 19.78 -53.90
C LYS A 199 15.40 20.60 -54.10
N LYS A 200 16.60 20.02 -53.95
CA LYS A 200 17.87 20.75 -54.14
C LYS A 200 18.37 20.59 -55.57
N ARG A 201 18.12 21.59 -56.41
CA ARG A 201 18.60 21.65 -57.81
C ARG A 201 20.14 21.58 -57.93
N PHE A 202 20.89 21.87 -56.86
CA PHE A 202 22.34 21.61 -56.73
C PHE A 202 22.72 21.38 -55.25
N PRO A 203 23.40 20.28 -54.88
CA PRO A 203 23.80 20.04 -53.49
C PRO A 203 25.14 20.74 -53.19
N THR A 204 25.14 21.74 -52.30
CA THR A 204 26.37 22.42 -51.82
C THR A 204 27.18 21.59 -50.81
N ARG A 205 26.67 20.44 -50.37
CA ARG A 205 27.39 19.50 -49.50
C ARG A 205 26.94 18.06 -49.77
N LYS A 206 27.88 17.19 -50.15
CA LYS A 206 27.65 15.73 -50.25
C LYS A 206 27.27 15.20 -48.86
N ALA A 207 26.10 14.58 -48.72
CA ALA A 207 25.76 13.82 -47.52
C ALA A 207 26.73 12.63 -47.42
N ARG A 208 27.49 12.57 -46.32
CA ARG A 208 28.50 11.54 -46.08
C ARG A 208 27.79 10.21 -45.79
N PHE A 209 28.20 9.16 -46.48
CA PHE A 209 27.66 7.78 -46.51
C PHE A 209 26.40 7.57 -47.38
N MET A 210 26.62 7.51 -48.70
CA MET A 210 25.75 6.79 -49.62
C MET A 210 26.50 5.55 -50.12
N SER A 211 26.38 4.44 -49.39
CA SER A 211 26.77 3.12 -49.88
C SER A 211 25.50 2.36 -50.29
N ALA A 212 25.52 1.76 -51.48
CA ALA A 212 24.44 0.93 -52.02
C ALA A 212 24.19 -0.37 -51.24
N ALA A 213 25.00 -0.66 -50.21
CA ALA A 213 24.76 -1.78 -49.28
C ALA A 213 23.56 -1.55 -48.33
N ALA A 214 23.00 -0.33 -48.29
CA ALA A 214 21.78 0.02 -47.56
C ALA A 214 20.55 0.17 -48.47
N GLN A 215 20.57 -0.43 -49.67
CA GLN A 215 19.56 -0.24 -50.72
C GLN A 215 18.47 -1.33 -50.72
#